data_AF-F9WAZ4-F1
#
_entry.id   AF-F9WAZ4-F1
#
_cell.length_a   1.000
_cell.length_b   1.000
_cell.length_c   1.000
_cell.angle_alpha   90.00
_cell.angle_beta   90.00
_cell.angle_gamma   90.00
#
_symmetry.space_group_name_H-M   'P 1'
#
loop_
_entity.id
_entity.type
_entity.pdbx_description
1 polymer ?
#
loop_
_entity_poly.entity_id
_entity_poly.type
_entity_poly.pdbx_seq_one_letter_code
_entity_poly.pdbx_strand_id
1 'polypeptide(L)'
;MACSSTEEDCFTRIPPVAIVFGDDVDASGTPPTVEHNRLVADMVRHYACTPFTRREGSDDATGLAGDVFEWVDSSLPVVTLDDMAAYHDESYVKYLSVRETLSDVDVSVATAGRSTLKDIGDKSLGSYGSPSRPMSVLLPLNEDKKYNLVGESAPFAGLWKSTCAAVSGSLAAARLLAQPGRFAAIHFFGGKRHAKYASAAGFCYINDVVIAALELRK
;
A
#
# COMPACT_ATOMS: atom_id res chain seq x y z
N MET A 1 10.58 -55.97 4.14
CA MET A 1 9.43 -55.20 4.65
C MET A 1 9.79 -54.67 6.03
N ALA A 2 10.24 -53.42 6.09
CA ALA A 2 10.35 -52.66 7.32
C ALA A 2 9.88 -51.26 6.96
N CYS A 3 8.62 -50.98 7.28
CA CYS A 3 8.02 -49.66 7.28
C CYS A 3 8.14 -49.16 8.72
N SER A 4 8.86 -48.06 8.94
CA SER A 4 8.78 -47.31 10.19
C SER A 4 9.05 -45.83 9.90
N SER A 5 7.94 -45.11 9.70
CA SER A 5 7.67 -43.73 10.17
C SER A 5 8.74 -43.15 11.11
N THR A 6 9.33 -41.98 10.82
CA THR A 6 8.66 -40.67 10.91
C THR A 6 9.39 -39.62 10.07
N GLU A 7 8.60 -38.89 9.27
CA GLU A 7 8.95 -37.67 8.55
C GLU A 7 9.02 -36.46 9.51
N GLU A 8 9.79 -36.54 10.59
CA GLU A 8 9.86 -35.46 11.59
C GLU A 8 11.24 -34.81 11.71
N ASP A 9 11.88 -34.52 10.57
CA ASP A 9 13.07 -33.66 10.60
C ASP A 9 13.04 -32.59 9.50
N CYS A 10 12.91 -31.34 9.97
CA CYS A 10 13.31 -30.11 9.29
C CYS A 10 12.53 -29.65 8.03
N PHE A 11 11.19 -29.63 8.07
CA PHE A 11 10.47 -28.59 7.31
C PHE A 11 10.49 -27.30 8.13
N THR A 12 11.36 -26.37 7.73
CA THR A 12 11.25 -24.95 8.07
C THR A 12 9.82 -24.49 7.81
N ARG A 13 8.98 -24.40 8.85
CA ARG A 13 7.56 -24.07 8.68
C ARG A 13 7.47 -22.63 8.20
N ILE A 14 7.13 -22.45 6.93
CA ILE A 14 6.80 -21.13 6.38
C ILE A 14 5.72 -20.54 7.30
N PRO A 15 5.94 -19.34 7.86
CA PRO A 15 4.94 -18.74 8.74
C PRO A 15 3.60 -18.63 8.00
N PRO A 16 2.48 -19.03 8.65
CA PRO A 16 1.20 -19.12 8.00
C PRO A 16 0.72 -17.77 7.45
N VAL A 17 1.12 -16.67 8.07
CA VAL A 17 0.73 -15.32 7.66
C VAL A 17 1.96 -14.51 7.26
N ALA A 18 1.96 -13.94 6.05
CA ALA A 18 2.93 -12.93 5.65
C ALA A 18 2.35 -11.52 5.85
N ILE A 19 3.14 -10.61 6.41
CA ILE A 19 2.81 -9.17 6.49
C ILE A 19 3.79 -8.41 5.61
N VAL A 20 3.27 -7.77 4.57
CA VAL A 20 4.04 -7.07 3.53
C VAL A 20 3.96 -5.58 3.75
N PHE A 21 5.07 -5.00 4.20
CA PHE A 21 5.23 -3.56 4.37
C PHE A 21 6.21 -2.96 3.36
N GLY A 22 7.28 -3.67 3.03
CA GLY A 22 8.39 -3.14 2.24
C GLY A 22 9.38 -2.31 3.07
N ASP A 23 10.41 -1.82 2.40
CA ASP A 23 11.50 -1.03 2.98
C ASP A 23 11.13 0.46 3.20
N ASP A 24 10.15 0.97 2.46
CA ASP A 24 9.59 2.32 2.60
C ASP A 24 8.07 2.25 2.80
N VAL A 25 7.62 2.25 4.06
CA VAL A 25 6.19 2.20 4.42
C VAL A 25 5.41 3.43 3.93
N ASP A 26 6.10 4.55 3.74
CA ASP A 26 5.50 5.80 3.29
C ASP A 26 5.43 5.86 1.75
N ALA A 27 6.03 4.88 1.04
CA ALA A 27 6.17 4.90 -0.41
C ALA A 27 4.84 4.98 -1.16
N SER A 28 3.78 4.31 -0.67
CA SER A 28 2.44 4.31 -1.29
C SER A 28 1.47 5.33 -0.70
N GLY A 29 1.95 6.22 0.16
CA GLY A 29 1.15 7.27 0.78
C GLY A 29 0.59 8.23 -0.28
N THR A 30 -0.73 8.41 -0.29
CA THR A 30 -1.38 9.45 -1.11
C THR A 30 -1.72 10.67 -0.23
N PRO A 31 -2.00 11.86 -0.79
CA PRO A 31 -2.28 13.06 -0.01
C PRO A 31 -3.24 12.91 1.19
N PRO A 32 -4.35 12.15 1.11
CA PRO A 32 -5.22 11.95 2.27
C PRO A 32 -4.67 10.94 3.31
N THR A 33 -3.63 10.17 3.00
CA THR A 33 -3.18 9.03 3.81
C THR A 33 -1.66 9.02 4.09
N VAL A 34 -0.97 10.16 3.96
CA VAL A 34 0.52 10.22 4.04
C VAL A 34 1.07 9.59 5.33
N GLU A 35 0.39 9.78 6.48
CA GLU A 35 0.84 9.22 7.77
C GLU A 35 0.12 7.91 8.15
N HIS A 36 -0.90 7.51 7.38
CA HIS A 36 -1.72 6.35 7.69
C HIS A 36 -0.90 5.06 7.66
N ASN A 37 -0.06 4.88 6.64
CA ASN A 37 0.73 3.66 6.48
C ASN A 37 1.67 3.46 7.66
N ARG A 38 2.36 4.54 8.06
CA ARG A 38 3.29 4.52 9.19
C ARG A 38 2.59 4.21 10.50
N LEU A 39 1.46 4.87 10.77
CA LEU A 39 0.64 4.58 11.95
C LEU A 39 0.21 3.11 12.00
N VAL A 40 -0.30 2.57 10.89
CA VAL A 40 -0.68 1.16 10.80
C VAL A 40 0.52 0.25 11.02
N ALA A 41 1.65 0.52 10.37
CA ALA A 41 2.86 -0.28 10.52
C ALA A 41 3.33 -0.34 11.97
N ASP A 42 3.39 0.82 12.63
CA ASP A 42 3.84 0.93 14.02
C ASP A 42 2.88 0.21 14.97
N MET A 43 1.56 0.37 14.77
CA MET A 43 0.56 -0.34 15.57
C MET A 43 0.63 -1.85 15.38
N VAL A 44 0.69 -2.34 14.14
CA VAL A 44 0.75 -3.78 13.85
C VAL A 44 2.04 -4.37 14.44
N ARG A 45 3.19 -3.71 14.29
CA ARG A 45 4.45 -4.17 14.91
C ARG A 45 4.38 -4.16 16.44
N HIS A 46 3.75 -3.15 17.04
CA HIS A 46 3.62 -3.06 18.49
C HIS A 46 2.72 -4.17 19.06
N TYR A 47 1.58 -4.43 18.44
CA TYR A 47 0.58 -5.38 18.97
C TYR A 47 0.76 -6.82 18.47
N ALA A 48 1.54 -7.06 17.42
CA ALA A 48 1.86 -8.42 16.94
C ALA A 48 3.02 -9.09 17.70
N CYS A 49 3.55 -8.47 18.76
CA CYS A 49 4.61 -9.06 19.58
C CYS A 49 4.09 -10.17 20.51
N THR A 50 4.99 -11.07 20.91
CA THR A 50 4.72 -12.29 21.69
C THR A 50 3.84 -12.14 22.94
N PRO A 51 3.95 -11.07 23.75
CA PRO A 51 3.09 -10.87 24.90
C PRO A 51 1.58 -10.89 24.57
N PHE A 52 1.18 -10.48 23.36
CA PHE A 52 -0.22 -10.41 22.94
C PHE A 52 -0.69 -11.61 22.13
N THR A 53 0.23 -12.43 21.62
CA THR A 53 -0.09 -13.67 20.89
C THR A 53 -0.07 -14.90 21.79
N ARG A 54 0.45 -14.79 23.02
CA ARG A 54 0.45 -15.87 24.01
C ARG A 54 -0.97 -16.08 24.56
N ARG A 55 -1.49 -17.29 24.42
CA ARG A 55 -2.73 -17.72 25.06
C ARG A 55 -2.44 -18.03 26.53
N GLU A 56 -3.17 -17.42 27.47
CA GLU A 56 -3.05 -17.79 28.90
C GLU A 56 -3.34 -19.29 29.06
N GLY A 57 -2.36 -20.04 29.60
CA GLY A 57 -2.48 -21.47 29.88
C GLY A 57 -1.52 -22.40 29.12
N SER A 58 -0.67 -21.92 28.22
CA SER A 58 0.41 -22.73 27.62
C SER A 58 1.74 -22.52 28.37
N ASP A 59 2.10 -23.48 29.22
CA ASP A 59 3.40 -23.57 29.93
C ASP A 59 4.57 -23.93 29.00
N ASP A 60 4.34 -24.03 27.70
CA ASP A 60 5.39 -24.30 26.73
C ASP A 60 6.13 -23.02 26.37
N ALA A 61 7.26 -22.79 27.04
CA ALA A 61 8.16 -21.65 26.84
C ALA A 61 9.00 -21.74 25.54
N THR A 62 8.52 -22.47 24.54
CA THR A 62 9.27 -22.78 23.30
C THR A 62 8.68 -22.15 22.03
N GLY A 63 7.47 -21.58 22.08
CA GLY A 63 6.87 -20.87 20.95
C GLY A 63 7.57 -19.54 20.68
N LEU A 64 8.62 -19.56 19.86
CA LEU A 64 9.31 -18.36 19.41
C LEU A 64 8.30 -17.47 18.66
N ALA A 65 8.39 -16.16 18.93
CA ALA A 65 7.63 -15.10 18.24
C ALA A 65 7.67 -15.17 16.69
N GLY A 66 8.58 -15.96 16.13
CA GLY A 66 8.80 -16.12 14.70
C GLY A 66 7.89 -17.13 14.00
N ASP A 67 6.97 -17.80 14.69
CA ASP A 67 6.20 -18.92 14.10
C ASP A 67 4.89 -18.50 13.40
N VAL A 68 4.34 -17.32 13.69
CA VAL A 68 3.01 -16.90 13.15
C VAL A 68 3.14 -15.98 11.95
N PHE A 69 4.05 -15.00 12.03
CA PHE A 69 4.18 -13.94 11.03
C PHE A 69 5.55 -13.98 10.35
N GLU A 70 5.54 -13.98 9.01
CA GLU A 70 6.69 -13.58 8.21
C GLU A 70 6.59 -12.08 7.93
N TRP A 71 7.57 -11.32 8.38
CA TRP A 71 7.66 -9.89 8.09
C TRP A 71 8.43 -9.66 6.80
N VAL A 72 7.79 -9.01 5.83
CA VAL A 72 8.42 -8.63 4.55
C VAL A 72 8.68 -7.13 4.59
N ASP A 73 9.83 -6.78 5.15
CA ASP A 73 10.38 -5.41 5.26
C ASP A 73 11.49 -5.14 4.23
N SER A 74 11.79 -6.12 3.36
CA SER A 74 12.75 -5.96 2.26
C SER A 74 12.14 -5.19 1.09
N SER A 75 12.99 -4.76 0.16
CA SER A 75 12.54 -4.09 -1.06
C SER A 75 11.52 -4.93 -1.83
N LEU A 76 10.41 -4.30 -2.17
CA LEU A 76 9.31 -4.92 -2.90
C LEU A 76 9.67 -5.13 -4.39
N PRO A 77 9.01 -6.08 -5.09
CA PRO A 77 9.28 -6.31 -6.49
C PRO A 77 9.06 -5.04 -7.31
N VAL A 78 9.97 -4.79 -8.25
CA VAL A 78 9.82 -3.71 -9.23
C VAL A 78 8.63 -4.04 -10.13
N VAL A 79 7.67 -3.13 -10.20
CA VAL A 79 6.50 -3.24 -11.07
C VAL A 79 6.80 -2.62 -12.41
N THR A 80 6.51 -3.35 -13.48
CA THR A 80 6.66 -2.90 -14.86
C THR A 80 5.37 -2.28 -15.38
N LEU A 81 5.46 -1.57 -16.52
CA LEU A 81 4.26 -1.10 -17.22
C LEU A 81 3.38 -2.27 -17.67
N ASP A 82 4.01 -3.40 -18.07
CA ASP A 82 3.32 -4.61 -18.52
C ASP A 82 2.51 -5.26 -17.39
N ASP A 83 3.05 -5.28 -16.16
CA ASP A 83 2.34 -5.77 -14.98
C ASP A 83 1.04 -4.98 -14.74
N MET A 84 1.09 -3.65 -14.91
CA MET A 84 -0.10 -2.80 -14.75
C MET A 84 -1.04 -2.89 -15.95
N ALA A 85 -0.49 -3.02 -17.16
CA ALA A 85 -1.22 -3.18 -18.41
C ALA A 85 -1.88 -4.56 -18.56
N ALA A 86 -1.57 -5.51 -17.68
CA ALA A 86 -2.31 -6.77 -17.55
C ALA A 86 -3.81 -6.53 -17.28
N TYR A 87 -4.15 -5.40 -16.64
CA TYR A 87 -5.54 -4.94 -16.51
C TYR A 87 -5.79 -3.59 -17.17
N HIS A 88 -4.92 -2.59 -17.02
CA HIS A 88 -5.19 -1.23 -17.48
C HIS A 88 -4.89 -1.01 -18.96
N ASP A 89 -5.52 0.02 -19.55
CA ASP A 89 -5.11 0.52 -20.86
C ASP A 89 -3.63 0.92 -20.86
N GLU A 90 -2.87 0.44 -21.81
CA GLU A 90 -1.43 0.69 -21.91
C GLU A 90 -1.12 2.19 -22.06
N SER A 91 -1.96 2.92 -22.81
CA SER A 91 -1.79 4.36 -22.99
C SER A 91 -2.03 5.13 -21.69
N TYR A 92 -3.01 4.70 -20.89
CA TYR A 92 -3.27 5.24 -19.56
C TYR A 92 -2.10 5.04 -18.60
N VAL A 93 -1.56 3.81 -18.50
CA VAL A 93 -0.42 3.51 -17.63
C VAL A 93 0.82 4.32 -18.05
N LYS A 94 1.11 4.37 -19.36
CA LYS A 94 2.21 5.19 -19.89
C LYS A 94 2.02 6.67 -19.58
N TYR A 95 0.80 7.18 -19.69
CA TYR A 95 0.53 8.57 -19.36
C TYR A 95 0.78 8.86 -17.87
N LEU A 96 0.29 7.99 -16.98
CA LEU A 96 0.53 8.13 -15.54
C LEU A 96 2.03 8.11 -15.18
N SER A 97 2.83 7.27 -15.84
CA SER A 97 4.25 7.13 -15.52
C SER A 97 5.08 8.36 -15.86
N VAL A 98 4.65 9.11 -16.87
CA VAL A 98 5.31 10.37 -17.26
C VAL A 98 4.59 11.61 -16.74
N ARG A 99 3.38 11.47 -16.18
CA ARG A 99 2.51 12.60 -15.85
C ARG A 99 3.18 13.64 -14.95
N GLU A 100 3.94 13.19 -13.97
CA GLU A 100 4.67 14.08 -13.06
C GLU A 100 5.76 14.87 -13.80
N THR A 101 6.46 14.24 -14.74
CA THR A 101 7.52 14.89 -15.52
C THR A 101 7.00 15.86 -16.60
N LEU A 102 5.72 15.72 -16.99
CA LEU A 102 5.08 16.59 -17.98
C LEU A 102 4.59 17.92 -17.42
N SER A 103 4.68 18.13 -16.11
CA SER A 103 4.09 19.29 -15.44
C SER A 103 5.00 19.85 -14.37
N ASP A 104 5.03 21.17 -14.28
CA ASP A 104 5.67 21.84 -13.15
C ASP A 104 4.80 21.69 -11.89
N VAL A 105 5.46 21.85 -10.75
CA VAL A 105 4.87 21.69 -9.43
C VAL A 105 4.37 23.05 -8.92
N ASP A 106 3.07 23.17 -8.60
CA ASP A 106 2.52 24.38 -7.99
C ASP A 106 2.64 24.34 -6.46
N VAL A 107 3.61 25.10 -5.94
CA VAL A 107 3.90 25.20 -4.51
C VAL A 107 2.94 26.18 -3.81
N SER A 108 2.24 27.05 -4.54
CA SER A 108 1.41 28.13 -3.99
C SER A 108 0.00 27.68 -3.58
N VAL A 109 -0.61 26.74 -4.32
CA VAL A 109 -1.95 26.20 -4.03
C VAL A 109 -1.99 25.35 -2.76
N ALA A 110 -0.83 24.83 -2.34
CA ALA A 110 -0.64 24.00 -1.16
C ALA A 110 -1.04 24.67 0.16
N THR A 111 -1.12 26.01 0.20
CA THR A 111 -1.52 26.80 1.38
C THR A 111 -2.96 27.29 1.33
N ALA A 112 -3.60 27.33 0.15
CA ALA A 112 -4.91 27.96 -0.05
C ALA A 112 -6.11 27.03 0.20
N GLY A 113 -5.93 25.70 0.14
CA GLY A 113 -7.02 24.72 0.30
C GLY A 113 -7.71 24.67 1.67
N ARG A 114 -7.28 25.48 2.67
CA ARG A 114 -7.93 25.57 3.99
C ARG A 114 -8.93 26.71 4.14
N SER A 115 -9.04 27.64 3.18
CA SER A 115 -9.80 28.89 3.42
C SER A 115 -11.29 28.85 3.08
N THR A 116 -11.88 27.70 2.69
CA THR A 116 -13.29 27.63 2.27
C THR A 116 -14.26 26.99 3.27
N LEU A 117 -13.85 26.83 4.55
CA LEU A 117 -14.76 26.55 5.66
C LEU A 117 -14.44 27.48 6.84
N LYS A 118 -14.87 28.74 6.74
CA LYS A 118 -15.05 29.62 7.89
C LYS A 118 -16.33 30.42 7.67
N ASP A 119 -17.38 30.04 8.40
CA ASP A 119 -18.06 30.96 9.32
C ASP A 119 -19.16 30.21 10.07
N ILE A 120 -18.87 29.86 11.32
CA ILE A 120 -19.68 30.08 12.54
C ILE A 120 -18.72 29.76 13.70
N GLY A 121 -18.43 30.77 14.52
CA GLY A 121 -17.36 30.71 15.52
C GLY A 121 -17.73 30.00 16.81
N ASP A 122 -16.71 29.49 17.50
CA ASP A 122 -16.58 29.60 18.95
C ASP A 122 -15.11 29.41 19.37
N LYS A 123 -14.73 30.05 20.49
CA LYS A 123 -13.37 30.17 21.01
C LYS A 123 -12.97 28.96 21.87
N SER A 124 -11.67 28.68 21.85
CA SER A 124 -10.87 27.90 22.82
C SER A 124 -10.83 26.38 22.67
N LEU A 125 -9.70 25.88 22.15
CA LEU A 125 -8.80 24.93 22.82
C LEU A 125 -7.51 24.85 21.98
N GLY A 126 -6.35 24.90 22.63
CA GLY A 126 -5.04 24.87 21.95
C GLY A 126 -4.88 23.60 21.11
N SER A 127 -4.91 23.76 19.78
CA SER A 127 -4.62 22.69 18.84
C SER A 127 -3.10 22.63 18.64
N TYR A 128 -2.47 21.57 19.15
CA TYR A 128 -1.20 21.09 18.62
C TYR A 128 -1.46 20.63 17.18
N GLY A 129 -1.46 21.56 16.24
CA GLY A 129 -1.50 21.25 14.83
C GLY A 129 -0.15 20.67 14.43
N SER A 130 -0.08 19.37 14.12
CA SER A 130 1.05 18.81 13.38
C SER A 130 1.34 19.69 12.16
N PRO A 131 2.61 19.98 11.85
CA PRO A 131 2.97 20.74 10.67
C PRO A 131 2.62 19.89 9.45
N SER A 132 1.40 20.06 8.95
CA SER A 132 0.93 19.43 7.73
C SER A 132 1.71 20.08 6.60
N ARG A 133 2.71 19.36 6.08
CA ARG A 133 3.52 19.82 4.95
C ARG A 133 2.58 20.24 3.82
N PRO A 134 2.68 21.49 3.31
CA PRO A 134 1.88 21.93 2.17
C PRO A 134 2.23 21.03 0.97
N MET A 135 1.24 20.29 0.47
CA MET A 135 1.38 19.32 -0.61
C MET A 135 1.43 20.00 -1.96
N SER A 136 2.37 19.59 -2.79
CA SER A 136 2.64 20.22 -4.07
C SER A 136 1.83 19.56 -5.19
N VAL A 137 0.72 20.18 -5.56
CA VAL A 137 -0.18 19.72 -6.62
C VAL A 137 0.48 20.01 -7.97
N LEU A 138 0.34 19.10 -8.94
CA LEU A 138 0.86 19.32 -10.28
C LEU A 138 -0.06 20.26 -11.05
N LEU A 139 0.52 21.13 -11.89
CA LEU A 139 -0.31 21.96 -12.77
C LEU A 139 -1.17 21.07 -13.69
N PRO A 140 -2.46 21.41 -13.87
CA PRO A 140 -3.38 20.59 -14.64
C PRO A 140 -3.00 20.61 -16.13
N LEU A 141 -3.06 19.45 -16.77
CA LEU A 141 -2.89 19.28 -18.21
C LEU A 141 -4.23 18.97 -18.86
N ASN A 142 -4.40 19.35 -20.13
CA ASN A 142 -5.64 19.07 -20.85
C ASN A 142 -5.95 17.56 -20.93
N GLU A 143 -4.92 16.74 -21.07
CA GLU A 143 -5.03 15.27 -21.14
C GLU A 143 -5.51 14.65 -19.81
N ASP A 144 -5.40 15.34 -18.66
CA ASP A 144 -5.90 14.85 -17.36
C ASP A 144 -7.39 14.54 -17.39
N LYS A 145 -8.17 15.33 -18.15
CA LYS A 145 -9.62 15.15 -18.29
C LYS A 145 -9.96 13.80 -18.93
N LYS A 146 -9.13 13.32 -19.86
CA LYS A 146 -9.35 12.04 -20.55
C LYS A 146 -9.29 10.86 -19.59
N TYR A 147 -8.38 10.93 -18.60
CA TYR A 147 -8.13 9.85 -17.65
C TYR A 147 -8.76 10.09 -16.27
N ASN A 148 -9.62 11.12 -16.16
CA ASN A 148 -10.27 11.55 -14.92
C ASN A 148 -9.27 11.90 -13.79
N LEU A 149 -8.15 12.51 -14.14
CA LEU A 149 -7.16 13.04 -13.20
C LEU A 149 -7.53 14.45 -12.74
N VAL A 150 -8.76 14.59 -12.24
CA VAL A 150 -9.35 15.86 -11.81
C VAL A 150 -10.06 15.67 -10.47
N GLY A 151 -10.29 16.77 -9.75
CA GLY A 151 -10.98 16.74 -8.46
C GLY A 151 -10.23 15.89 -7.42
N GLU A 152 -10.89 14.87 -6.87
CA GLU A 152 -10.30 13.94 -5.89
C GLU A 152 -9.13 13.12 -6.44
N SER A 153 -9.11 12.88 -7.75
CA SER A 153 -8.03 12.14 -8.42
C SER A 153 -7.00 13.08 -9.07
N ALA A 154 -6.92 14.33 -8.64
CA ALA A 154 -5.92 15.27 -9.16
C ALA A 154 -4.48 14.72 -8.96
N PRO A 155 -3.58 14.88 -9.93
CA PRO A 155 -2.20 14.45 -9.80
C PRO A 155 -1.43 15.24 -8.73
N PHE A 156 -0.49 14.57 -8.09
CA PHE A 156 0.37 15.13 -7.04
C PHE A 156 1.82 14.69 -7.25
N ALA A 157 2.77 15.40 -6.66
CA ALA A 157 4.17 15.00 -6.68
C ALA A 157 4.37 13.66 -5.95
N GLY A 158 4.98 12.67 -6.60
CA GLY A 158 5.11 11.30 -6.12
C GLY A 158 3.97 10.36 -6.52
N LEU A 159 3.05 10.79 -7.41
CA LEU A 159 1.93 9.98 -7.88
C LEU A 159 2.37 8.61 -8.40
N TRP A 160 3.35 8.60 -9.32
CA TRP A 160 3.80 7.35 -9.95
C TRP A 160 4.49 6.43 -8.95
N LYS A 161 5.40 6.98 -8.12
CA LYS A 161 6.06 6.23 -7.03
C LYS A 161 5.02 5.58 -6.11
N SER A 162 4.00 6.34 -5.72
CA SER A 162 2.95 5.87 -4.81
C SER A 162 2.13 4.73 -5.39
N THR A 163 1.81 4.86 -6.67
CA THR A 163 1.06 3.86 -7.42
C THR A 163 1.87 2.58 -7.60
N CYS A 164 3.15 2.67 -7.97
CA CYS A 164 4.04 1.53 -8.06
C CYS A 164 4.15 0.79 -6.73
N ALA A 165 4.37 1.51 -5.62
CA ALA A 165 4.53 0.90 -4.31
C ALA A 165 3.29 0.09 -3.87
N ALA A 166 2.08 0.63 -4.09
CA ALA A 166 0.83 -0.09 -3.79
C ALA A 166 0.70 -1.38 -4.62
N VAL A 167 0.99 -1.32 -5.93
CA VAL A 167 0.92 -2.49 -6.82
C VAL A 167 2.01 -3.50 -6.47
N SER A 168 3.23 -3.05 -6.18
CA SER A 168 4.36 -3.89 -5.78
C SER A 168 4.04 -4.71 -4.53
N GLY A 169 3.46 -4.07 -3.50
CA GLY A 169 3.07 -4.74 -2.27
C GLY A 169 1.96 -5.76 -2.47
N SER A 170 0.93 -5.42 -3.25
CA SER A 170 -0.17 -6.33 -3.58
C SER A 170 0.28 -7.53 -4.44
N LEU A 171 1.19 -7.33 -5.39
CA LEU A 171 1.81 -8.43 -6.16
C LEU A 171 2.70 -9.32 -5.27
N ALA A 172 3.49 -8.72 -4.37
CA ALA A 172 4.29 -9.49 -3.41
C ALA A 172 3.40 -10.36 -2.52
N ALA A 173 2.31 -9.79 -1.98
CA ALA A 173 1.34 -10.52 -1.19
C ALA A 173 0.68 -11.65 -1.99
N ALA A 174 0.27 -11.41 -3.23
CA ALA A 174 -0.30 -12.44 -4.11
C ALA A 174 0.70 -13.60 -4.35
N ARG A 175 1.96 -13.28 -4.67
CA ARG A 175 3.01 -14.27 -4.90
C ARG A 175 3.32 -15.09 -3.65
N LEU A 176 3.34 -14.46 -2.47
CA LEU A 176 3.54 -15.16 -1.19
C LEU A 176 2.35 -16.06 -0.85
N LEU A 177 1.13 -15.61 -1.13
CA LEU A 177 -0.09 -16.40 -0.92
C LEU A 177 -0.15 -17.63 -1.82
N ALA A 178 0.38 -17.54 -3.05
CA ALA A 178 0.45 -18.67 -3.97
C ALA A 178 1.44 -19.77 -3.55
N GLN A 179 2.29 -19.52 -2.55
CA GLN A 179 3.25 -20.52 -2.06
C GLN A 179 2.55 -21.60 -1.22
N PRO A 180 2.96 -22.88 -1.35
CA PRO A 180 2.45 -23.96 -0.51
C PRO A 180 2.66 -23.68 0.99
N GLY A 181 1.67 -23.98 1.81
CA GLY A 181 1.75 -23.80 3.27
C GLY A 181 1.46 -22.38 3.75
N ARG A 182 1.23 -21.41 2.85
CA ARG A 182 0.77 -20.06 3.24
C ARG A 182 -0.74 -20.06 3.48
N PHE A 183 -1.17 -19.51 4.62
CA PHE A 183 -2.58 -19.30 4.94
C PHE A 183 -3.06 -17.91 4.50
N ALA A 184 -2.26 -16.87 4.74
CA ALA A 184 -2.60 -15.51 4.38
C ALA A 184 -1.36 -14.68 4.01
N ALA A 185 -1.55 -13.66 3.18
CA ALA A 185 -0.58 -12.60 2.95
C ALA A 185 -1.31 -11.26 2.96
N ILE A 186 -0.81 -10.32 3.75
CA ILE A 186 -1.49 -9.06 4.06
C ILE A 186 -0.61 -7.89 3.61
N HIS A 187 -1.13 -7.06 2.72
CA HIS A 187 -0.54 -5.76 2.39
C HIS A 187 -1.54 -4.65 2.73
N PHE A 188 -1.26 -3.89 3.77
CA PHE A 188 -2.17 -2.85 4.27
C PHE A 188 -2.22 -1.60 3.40
N PHE A 189 -1.20 -1.38 2.55
CA PHE A 189 -1.02 -0.11 1.85
C PHE A 189 -1.48 -0.14 0.39
N GLY A 190 -2.18 -1.21 -0.01
CA GLY A 190 -2.83 -1.39 -1.30
C GLY A 190 -4.33 -1.09 -1.25
N GLY A 191 -5.13 -1.89 -1.97
CA GLY A 191 -6.59 -1.85 -1.92
C GLY A 191 -7.23 -0.74 -2.77
N LYS A 192 -6.54 -0.27 -3.81
CA LYS A 192 -6.93 0.83 -4.72
C LYS A 192 -7.97 0.40 -5.75
N ARG A 193 -9.09 -0.14 -5.25
CA ARG A 193 -10.14 -0.82 -6.02
C ARG A 193 -11.04 0.08 -6.88
N HIS A 194 -11.01 1.39 -6.69
CA HIS A 194 -11.91 2.29 -7.42
C HIS A 194 -11.41 2.60 -8.84
N ALA A 195 -10.11 2.44 -9.10
CA ALA A 195 -9.50 2.68 -10.41
C ALA A 195 -10.16 1.79 -11.48
N LYS A 196 -10.45 2.37 -12.64
CA LYS A 196 -11.07 1.72 -13.79
C LYS A 196 -10.02 1.46 -14.87
N TYR A 197 -10.39 0.66 -15.87
CA TYR A 197 -9.53 0.24 -16.99
C TYR A 197 -8.64 1.36 -17.54
N ALA A 198 -9.20 2.53 -17.85
CA ALA A 198 -8.47 3.68 -18.38
C ALA A 198 -8.80 4.99 -17.64
N SER A 199 -9.08 4.93 -16.33
CA SER A 199 -9.50 6.12 -15.58
C SER A 199 -9.27 6.00 -14.07
N ALA A 200 -8.77 7.08 -13.48
CA ALA A 200 -8.65 7.20 -12.03
C ALA A 200 -10.00 7.50 -11.37
N ALA A 201 -10.21 7.06 -10.13
CA ALA A 201 -11.41 7.36 -9.36
C ALA A 201 -11.17 7.21 -7.86
N GLY A 202 -11.72 8.11 -7.04
CA GLY A 202 -11.69 8.02 -5.58
C GLY A 202 -10.29 7.76 -5.02
N PHE A 203 -9.32 8.59 -5.41
CA PHE A 203 -7.90 8.50 -5.04
C PHE A 203 -7.17 7.21 -5.50
N CYS A 204 -7.78 6.43 -6.39
CA CYS A 204 -7.22 5.20 -6.95
C CYS A 204 -6.84 5.44 -8.42
N TYR A 205 -5.56 5.27 -8.75
CA TYR A 205 -5.02 5.48 -10.09
C TYR A 205 -4.80 4.16 -10.83
N ILE A 206 -4.25 3.15 -10.16
CA ILE A 206 -4.12 1.78 -10.65
C ILE A 206 -4.83 0.84 -9.69
N ASN A 207 -5.51 -0.17 -10.24
CA ASN A 207 -6.28 -1.17 -9.51
C ASN A 207 -5.40 -2.38 -9.18
N ASP A 208 -4.61 -2.23 -8.11
CA ASP A 208 -3.72 -3.27 -7.59
C ASP A 208 -4.47 -4.55 -7.20
N VAL A 209 -5.72 -4.45 -6.75
CA VAL A 209 -6.56 -5.61 -6.38
C VAL A 209 -6.83 -6.50 -7.59
N VAL A 210 -7.18 -5.91 -8.75
CA VAL A 210 -7.42 -6.69 -9.98
C VAL A 210 -6.11 -7.31 -10.48
N ILE A 211 -5.01 -6.54 -10.47
CA ILE A 211 -3.69 -7.04 -10.88
C ILE A 211 -3.24 -8.21 -10.00
N ALA A 212 -3.38 -8.09 -8.67
CA ALA A 212 -3.07 -9.17 -7.72
C ALA A 212 -3.94 -10.42 -7.96
N ALA A 213 -5.24 -10.24 -8.24
CA ALA A 213 -6.12 -11.35 -8.57
C ALA A 213 -5.73 -12.04 -9.89
N LEU A 214 -5.21 -11.31 -10.88
CA LEU A 214 -4.65 -11.89 -12.10
C LEU A 214 -3.36 -12.66 -11.84
N GLU A 215 -2.50 -12.17 -10.94
CA GLU A 215 -1.28 -12.87 -10.52
C GLU A 215 -1.57 -14.22 -9.87
N LEU A 216 -2.60 -14.31 -9.02
CA LEU A 216 -3.03 -15.55 -8.36
C LEU A 216 -3.59 -16.62 -9.33
N ARG A 217 -3.84 -16.26 -10.59
CA ARG A 217 -4.37 -17.17 -11.62
C ARG A 217 -3.28 -17.76 -12.52
N LYS A 218 -2.01 -17.44 -12.25
CA LYS A 218 -0.85 -18.02 -12.92
C LYS A 218 -0.49 -19.37 -12.30
#